data_AF-A0AAW8PYM2-F1
#
_entry.id   AF-A0AAW8PYM2-F1
#
_cell.length_a   1.000
_cell.length_b   1.000
_cell.length_c   1.000
_cell.angle_alpha   90.00
_cell.angle_beta   90.00
_cell.angle_gamma   90.00
#
_symmetry.space_group_name_H-M   'P 1'
#
loop_
_entity.id
_entity.type
_entity.pdbx_description
1 polymer ?
#
loop_
_entity_poly.entity_id
_entity_poly.type
_entity_poly.pdbx_seq_one_letter_code
_entity_poly.pdbx_strand_id
1 'polypeptide(L)'
;MSNETYVYGAVVDGFVVVVEIKDAYMFPKADAFLYPMGSREDIVKILTQPKFHFDLKTEIRTLDSVSVVDLLGNGDSSGRTGKGYGKIVTQACFNALVQHFETAKPEFVTVRGSLSSVGDEHDESHYRRVRFWQRNGLTVSEPEDRYSSIKGTLAGCINYPIKLVSFGNISKAEAVKALNN
;
A
#
# COMPACT_ATOMS: atom_id res chain seq x y z
N MET A 1 24.99 -5.45 -8.14
CA MET A 1 23.52 -5.64 -8.06
C MET A 1 22.95 -4.44 -7.33
N SER A 2 22.16 -3.61 -8.01
CA SER A 2 21.76 -2.30 -7.49
C SER A 2 20.59 -2.42 -6.50
N ASN A 3 20.67 -1.67 -5.41
CA ASN A 3 19.55 -1.41 -4.52
C ASN A 3 18.95 -0.09 -4.97
N GLU A 4 17.94 -0.14 -5.83
CA GLU A 4 17.30 1.05 -6.36
C GLU A 4 15.96 1.29 -5.67
N THR A 5 15.66 2.56 -5.46
CA THR A 5 14.35 3.01 -5.00
C THR A 5 13.66 3.69 -6.16
N TYR A 6 12.45 3.25 -6.45
CA TYR A 6 11.61 3.82 -7.49
C TYR A 6 10.43 4.53 -6.86
N VAL A 7 10.14 5.73 -7.34
CA VAL A 7 9.05 6.55 -6.83
C VAL A 7 7.93 6.66 -7.85
N TYR A 8 6.72 6.38 -7.41
CA TYR A 8 5.48 6.53 -8.14
C TYR A 8 4.58 7.50 -7.41
N GLY A 9 3.76 8.27 -8.11
CA GLY A 9 2.80 9.12 -7.42
C GLY A 9 1.62 9.58 -8.27
N ALA A 10 0.59 10.07 -7.59
CA ALA A 10 -0.62 10.60 -8.21
C ALA A 10 -1.28 11.64 -7.30
N VAL A 11 -2.19 12.41 -7.88
CA VAL A 11 -3.17 13.21 -7.14
C VAL A 11 -4.50 12.47 -7.18
N VAL A 12 -5.07 12.17 -6.01
CA VAL A 12 -6.31 11.40 -5.84
C VAL A 12 -7.15 12.09 -4.78
N ASP A 13 -8.38 12.49 -5.11
CA ASP A 13 -9.37 13.05 -4.19
C ASP A 13 -8.85 14.22 -3.33
N GLY A 14 -8.02 15.10 -3.90
CA GLY A 14 -7.42 16.23 -3.18
C GLY A 14 -6.23 15.85 -2.29
N PHE A 15 -5.68 14.65 -2.47
CA PHE A 15 -4.47 14.19 -1.80
C PHE A 15 -3.37 13.87 -2.80
N VAL A 16 -2.12 14.10 -2.41
CA VAL A 16 -0.96 13.55 -3.10
C VAL A 16 -0.66 12.19 -2.47
N VAL A 17 -0.60 11.14 -3.29
CA VAL A 17 -0.15 9.81 -2.90
C VAL A 17 1.18 9.51 -3.55
N VAL A 18 2.14 9.02 -2.76
CA VAL A 18 3.46 8.60 -3.25
C VAL A 18 3.71 7.16 -2.80
N VAL A 19 4.22 6.33 -3.69
CA VAL A 19 4.65 4.96 -3.42
C VAL A 19 6.15 4.85 -3.70
N GLU A 20 6.90 4.41 -2.71
CA GLU A 20 8.31 4.06 -2.83
C GLU A 20 8.44 2.55 -2.94
N ILE A 21 9.01 2.05 -4.04
CA ILE A 21 9.36 0.65 -4.22
C ILE A 21 10.87 0.54 -4.10
N LYS A 22 11.33 -0.10 -3.02
CA LYS A 22 12.73 -0.48 -2.86
C LYS A 22 12.91 -1.85 -3.48
N ASP A 23 13.44 -1.88 -4.70
CA ASP A 23 13.72 -3.10 -5.44
C ASP A 23 15.12 -3.62 -5.09
N ALA A 24 15.23 -4.20 -3.90
CA ALA A 24 16.47 -4.76 -3.36
C ALA A 24 16.49 -6.29 -3.48
N TYR A 25 17.66 -6.86 -3.79
CA TYR A 25 17.83 -8.32 -3.83
C TYR A 25 17.48 -8.98 -2.48
N MET A 26 17.82 -8.31 -1.38
CA MET A 26 17.43 -8.71 -0.03
C MET A 26 16.41 -7.72 0.50
N PHE A 27 15.21 -8.22 0.82
CA PHE A 27 14.10 -7.47 1.42
C PHE A 27 13.53 -6.37 0.53
N PRO A 28 12.99 -6.71 -0.64
CA PRO A 28 12.32 -5.72 -1.44
C PRO A 28 10.97 -5.36 -0.78
N LYS A 29 10.62 -4.09 -0.85
CA LYS A 29 9.47 -3.55 -0.11
C LYS A 29 8.81 -2.40 -0.86
N ALA A 30 7.53 -2.21 -0.60
CA ALA A 30 6.77 -1.07 -1.10
C ALA A 30 6.10 -0.35 0.08
N ASP A 31 6.34 0.96 0.16
CA ASP A 31 5.77 1.85 1.16
C ASP A 31 4.92 2.91 0.44
N ALA A 32 3.67 3.11 0.87
CA ALA A 32 2.83 4.18 0.33
C ALA A 32 2.59 5.27 1.38
N PHE A 33 2.45 6.51 0.91
CA PHE A 33 2.35 7.70 1.73
C PHE A 33 1.25 8.60 1.19
N LEU A 34 0.40 9.12 2.08
CA LEU A 34 -0.67 10.05 1.72
C LEU A 34 -0.46 11.41 2.37
N TYR A 35 -0.59 12.45 1.55
CA TYR A 35 -0.36 13.85 1.90
C TYR A 35 -1.58 14.68 1.48
N PRO A 36 -2.03 15.67 2.28
CA PRO A 36 -2.99 16.65 1.79
C PRO A 36 -2.36 17.49 0.66
N MET A 37 -3.11 17.75 -0.41
CA MET A 37 -2.65 18.63 -1.50
C MET A 37 -2.32 20.04 -0.95
N GLY A 38 -1.26 20.65 -1.47
CA GLY A 38 -0.74 21.94 -0.99
C GLY A 38 0.12 21.86 0.28
N SER A 39 0.30 20.68 0.88
CA SER A 39 1.22 20.49 2.02
C SER A 39 2.68 20.43 1.54
N ARG A 40 3.59 21.11 2.24
CA ARG A 40 5.05 21.00 2.01
C ARG A 40 5.66 19.94 2.92
N GLU A 41 6.66 19.20 2.42
CA GLU A 41 7.21 18.00 3.08
C GLU A 41 7.81 18.24 4.47
N ASP A 42 8.35 19.44 4.70
CA ASP A 42 8.92 19.94 5.95
C ASP A 42 7.90 20.13 7.09
N ILE A 43 6.59 20.05 6.79
CA ILE A 43 5.49 20.19 7.76
C ILE A 43 4.62 18.90 7.80
N VAL A 44 5.03 17.84 7.11
CA VAL A 44 4.14 16.70 6.82
C VAL A 44 3.79 15.86 8.04
N LYS A 45 2.49 15.74 8.27
CA LYS A 45 1.91 14.66 9.06
C LYS A 45 1.53 13.53 8.09
N ILE A 46 2.35 12.48 8.00
CA ILE A 46 1.99 11.24 7.25
C ILE A 46 0.60 10.82 7.72
N LEU A 47 -0.37 10.74 6.79
CA LEU A 47 -1.75 10.43 7.16
C LEU A 47 -1.92 8.93 7.45
N THR A 48 -1.36 8.07 6.60
CA THR A 48 -1.39 6.61 6.71
C THR A 48 -0.20 6.04 5.92
N GLN A 49 0.39 4.94 6.38
CA GLN A 49 1.46 4.21 5.69
C GLN A 49 1.21 2.70 5.73
N PRO A 50 0.79 2.07 4.62
CA PRO A 50 0.90 0.64 4.50
C PRO A 50 2.34 0.22 4.23
N LYS A 51 2.76 -0.87 4.86
CA LYS A 51 4.03 -1.53 4.61
C LYS A 51 3.77 -2.85 3.92
N PHE A 52 4.38 -3.04 2.75
CA PHE A 52 4.33 -4.31 2.02
C PHE A 52 5.76 -4.84 1.84
N HIS A 53 5.95 -6.13 2.12
CA HIS A 53 7.12 -6.88 1.69
C HIS A 53 6.71 -7.72 0.47
N PHE A 54 7.61 -8.00 -0.45
CA PHE A 54 7.27 -8.87 -1.58
C PHE A 54 8.38 -9.86 -1.88
N ASP A 55 8.00 -10.97 -2.52
CA ASP A 55 8.92 -12.02 -2.96
C ASP A 55 9.00 -12.00 -4.49
N LEU A 56 10.22 -12.08 -5.03
CA LEU A 56 10.50 -12.09 -6.47
C LEU A 56 10.87 -13.49 -6.94
N LYS A 57 10.47 -13.88 -8.16
CA LYS A 57 11.07 -15.04 -8.83
C LYS A 57 12.50 -14.67 -9.25
N THR A 58 13.47 -15.37 -8.65
CA THR A 58 14.91 -15.05 -8.68
C THR A 58 15.53 -15.00 -10.07
N GLU A 59 14.94 -15.66 -11.07
CA GLU A 59 15.51 -15.75 -12.44
C GLU A 59 15.01 -14.66 -13.40
N ILE A 60 13.83 -14.08 -13.15
CA ILE A 60 13.14 -13.18 -14.11
C ILE A 60 12.70 -11.85 -13.46
N ARG A 61 12.96 -11.66 -12.16
CA ARG A 61 12.50 -10.53 -11.32
C ARG A 61 11.00 -10.19 -11.49
N THR A 62 10.19 -11.20 -11.79
CA THR A 62 8.73 -11.06 -11.80
C THR A 62 8.21 -11.16 -10.37
N LEU A 63 7.24 -10.30 -10.03
CA LEU A 63 6.53 -10.35 -8.76
C LEU A 63 5.82 -11.70 -8.60
N ASP A 64 6.10 -12.43 -7.52
CA ASP A 64 5.47 -13.73 -7.22
C ASP A 64 4.41 -13.60 -6.13
N SER A 65 4.76 -12.93 -5.04
CA SER A 65 3.83 -12.68 -3.94
C SER A 65 4.07 -11.34 -3.25
N VAL A 66 3.01 -10.82 -2.65
CA VAL A 66 2.99 -9.60 -1.85
C VAL A 66 2.52 -9.95 -0.46
N SER A 67 3.34 -9.66 0.54
CA SER A 67 3.02 -9.75 1.96
C SER A 67 2.61 -8.37 2.49
N VAL A 68 1.35 -8.24 2.90
CA VAL A 68 0.80 -7.09 3.60
C VAL A 68 1.24 -7.17 5.06
N VAL A 69 2.11 -6.26 5.48
CA VAL A 69 2.70 -6.28 6.83
C VAL A 69 1.88 -5.41 7.80
N ASP A 70 1.55 -4.19 7.39
CA ASP A 70 0.86 -3.24 8.27
C ASP A 70 0.12 -2.14 7.47
N LEU A 71 -0.80 -1.44 8.12
CA LEU A 71 -1.45 -0.21 7.67
C LEU A 71 -1.41 0.83 8.80
N LEU A 72 -0.22 1.35 9.06
CA LEU A 72 0.04 2.31 10.13
C LEU A 72 -0.78 3.59 9.94
N GLY A 73 -1.36 4.09 11.02
CA GLY A 73 -2.15 5.33 11.00
C GLY A 73 -3.57 5.18 10.44
N ASN A 74 -4.09 3.95 10.33
CA ASN A 74 -5.50 3.66 9.99
C ASN A 74 -6.27 2.96 11.15
N GLY A 75 -5.71 3.00 12.37
CA GLY A 75 -6.36 2.60 13.62
C GLY A 75 -7.16 3.76 14.25
N ASP A 76 -8.06 3.46 15.18
CA ASP A 76 -8.95 4.45 15.82
C ASP A 76 -8.16 5.52 16.58
N SER A 77 -7.05 5.11 17.21
CA SER A 77 -6.12 6.00 17.90
C SER A 77 -5.50 7.10 17.03
N SER A 78 -5.62 7.00 15.71
CA SER A 78 -5.17 8.04 14.77
C SER A 78 -6.21 9.15 14.51
N GLY A 79 -7.49 8.93 14.85
CA GLY A 79 -8.60 9.81 14.49
C GLY A 79 -8.86 9.93 12.98
N ARG A 80 -8.31 8.99 12.18
CA ARG A 80 -8.35 9.01 10.71
C ARG A 80 -9.15 7.87 10.09
N THR A 81 -9.75 7.02 10.92
CA THR A 81 -10.54 5.89 10.48
C THR A 81 -11.80 6.33 9.74
N GLY A 82 -12.27 5.50 8.80
CA GLY A 82 -13.50 5.78 8.04
C GLY A 82 -13.40 6.87 6.96
N LYS A 83 -12.26 7.55 6.80
CA LYS A 83 -12.08 8.68 5.85
C LYS A 83 -11.59 8.27 4.45
N GLY A 84 -11.47 6.97 4.18
CA GLY A 84 -11.01 6.45 2.88
C GLY A 84 -9.49 6.43 2.66
N TYR A 85 -8.69 7.04 3.55
CA TYR A 85 -7.23 7.15 3.40
C TYR A 85 -6.54 5.80 3.22
N GLY A 86 -6.86 4.82 4.07
CA GLY A 86 -6.35 3.46 3.96
C GLY A 86 -6.61 2.83 2.59
N LYS A 87 -7.78 3.09 1.99
CA LYS A 87 -8.11 2.59 0.65
C LYS A 87 -7.20 3.22 -0.40
N ILE A 88 -7.03 4.54 -0.38
CA ILE A 88 -6.20 5.26 -1.36
C ILE A 88 -4.76 4.73 -1.34
N VAL A 89 -4.14 4.63 -0.17
CA VAL A 89 -2.73 4.18 -0.06
C VAL A 89 -2.55 2.71 -0.42
N THR A 90 -3.46 1.83 0.00
CA THR A 90 -3.40 0.41 -0.33
C THR A 90 -3.58 0.20 -1.84
N GLN A 91 -4.55 0.87 -2.44
CA GLN A 91 -4.80 0.77 -3.89
C GLN A 91 -3.64 1.37 -4.69
N ALA A 92 -3.10 2.52 -4.28
CA ALA A 92 -1.94 3.11 -4.94
C ALA A 92 -0.74 2.15 -4.92
N CYS A 93 -0.50 1.47 -3.79
CA CYS A 93 0.58 0.51 -3.70
C CYS A 93 0.39 -0.70 -4.62
N PHE A 94 -0.81 -1.29 -4.67
CA PHE A 94 -1.09 -2.40 -5.59
C PHE A 94 -0.97 -1.99 -7.07
N ASN A 95 -1.47 -0.81 -7.44
CA ASN A 95 -1.31 -0.28 -8.80
C ASN A 95 0.17 -0.04 -9.13
N ALA A 96 0.96 0.50 -8.20
CA ALA A 96 2.39 0.74 -8.38
C ALA A 96 3.16 -0.58 -8.59
N LEU A 97 2.83 -1.63 -7.82
CA LEU A 97 3.46 -2.94 -7.96
C LEU A 97 3.20 -3.56 -9.35
N VAL A 98 1.96 -3.48 -9.85
CA VAL A 98 1.63 -3.96 -11.20
C VAL A 98 2.37 -3.16 -12.27
N GLN A 99 2.42 -1.83 -12.13
CA GLN A 99 3.12 -0.96 -13.07
C GLN A 99 4.62 -1.18 -13.05
N HIS A 100 5.24 -1.33 -11.87
CA HIS A 100 6.69 -1.45 -11.71
C HIS A 100 7.23 -2.78 -12.24
N PHE A 101 6.56 -3.89 -11.92
CA PHE A 101 6.98 -5.22 -12.35
C PHE A 101 6.37 -5.64 -13.69
N GLU A 102 5.69 -4.72 -14.39
CA GLU A 102 4.96 -4.96 -15.64
C GLU A 102 4.21 -6.30 -15.61
N THR A 103 3.50 -6.55 -14.50
CA THR A 103 2.98 -7.88 -14.21
C THR A 103 1.91 -8.23 -15.25
N ALA A 104 2.28 -9.01 -16.26
CA ALA A 104 1.37 -9.40 -17.34
C ALA A 104 0.22 -10.31 -16.87
N LYS A 105 0.33 -10.85 -15.64
CA LYS A 105 -0.63 -11.79 -15.05
C LYS A 105 -0.83 -11.55 -13.54
N PRO A 106 -1.41 -10.41 -13.12
CA PRO A 106 -1.61 -10.08 -11.71
C PRO A 106 -2.52 -11.08 -10.98
N GLU A 107 -3.29 -11.89 -11.70
CA GLU A 107 -4.12 -12.96 -11.17
C GLU A 107 -3.33 -14.12 -10.56
N PHE A 108 -2.06 -14.29 -10.94
CA PHE A 108 -1.17 -15.31 -10.37
C PHE A 108 -0.29 -14.80 -9.22
N VAL A 109 -0.27 -13.48 -8.97
CA VAL A 109 0.49 -12.91 -7.85
C VAL A 109 -0.34 -13.06 -6.58
N THR A 110 0.19 -13.83 -5.63
CA THR A 110 -0.50 -14.07 -4.35
C THR A 110 -0.34 -12.87 -3.43
N VAL A 111 -1.43 -12.39 -2.82
CA VAL A 111 -1.39 -11.40 -1.75
C VAL A 111 -1.73 -12.09 -0.43
N ARG A 112 -0.87 -11.94 0.58
CA ARG A 112 -1.01 -12.58 1.90
C ARG A 112 -0.71 -11.60 3.03
N GLY A 113 -1.19 -11.90 4.23
CA GLY A 113 -0.86 -11.14 5.44
C GLY A 113 -1.63 -11.67 6.64
N SER A 114 -1.69 -10.88 7.71
CA SER A 114 -2.52 -11.16 8.88
C SER A 114 -3.27 -9.90 9.31
N LEU A 115 -4.40 -10.09 9.99
CA LEU A 115 -5.01 -9.03 10.77
C LEU A 115 -4.06 -8.58 11.88
N SER A 116 -4.24 -7.33 12.29
CA SER A 116 -3.45 -6.67 13.32
C SER A 116 -4.37 -5.77 14.13
N SER A 117 -4.26 -5.88 15.45
CA SER A 117 -4.98 -5.06 16.43
C SER A 117 -4.30 -3.71 16.69
N VAL A 118 -3.20 -3.39 16.01
CA VAL A 118 -2.42 -2.16 16.25
C VAL A 118 -3.28 -0.92 16.02
N GLY A 119 -3.51 -0.16 17.09
CA GLY A 119 -4.31 1.06 17.08
C GLY A 119 -5.83 0.83 17.14
N ASP A 120 -6.29 -0.38 17.46
CA ASP A 120 -7.69 -0.63 17.84
C ASP A 120 -7.95 -0.16 19.28
N GLU A 121 -9.08 0.52 19.49
CA GLU A 121 -9.51 1.01 20.80
C GLU A 121 -10.80 0.33 21.28
N HIS A 122 -11.55 -0.31 20.37
CA HIS A 122 -12.85 -0.93 20.62
C HIS A 122 -12.98 -2.27 19.88
N ASP A 123 -13.99 -3.07 20.21
CA ASP A 123 -14.24 -4.35 19.54
C ASP A 123 -14.74 -4.15 18.10
N GLU A 124 -15.49 -3.08 17.84
CA GLU A 124 -15.94 -2.70 16.51
C GLU A 124 -14.77 -2.37 15.56
N SER A 125 -13.62 -1.98 16.10
CA SER A 125 -12.40 -1.71 15.36
C SER A 125 -11.92 -2.94 14.58
N HIS A 126 -12.01 -4.12 15.20
CA HIS A 126 -11.67 -5.39 14.57
C HIS A 126 -12.55 -5.66 13.35
N TYR A 127 -13.87 -5.60 13.51
CA TYR A 127 -14.81 -5.81 12.41
C TYR A 127 -14.67 -4.77 11.29
N ARG A 128 -14.27 -3.53 11.62
CA ARG A 128 -13.91 -2.52 10.62
C ARG A 128 -12.70 -2.97 9.79
N ARG A 129 -11.65 -3.56 10.38
CA ARG A 129 -10.49 -4.07 9.65
C ARG A 129 -10.81 -5.28 8.79
N VAL A 130 -11.58 -6.22 9.32
CA VAL A 130 -12.10 -7.37 8.57
C VAL A 130 -12.80 -6.89 7.29
N ARG A 131 -13.77 -5.97 7.44
CA ARG A 131 -14.49 -5.38 6.31
C ARG A 131 -13.58 -4.57 5.38
N PHE A 132 -12.58 -3.87 5.92
CA PHE A 132 -11.62 -3.12 5.11
C PHE A 132 -10.86 -4.04 4.15
N TRP A 133 -10.27 -5.14 4.65
CA TRP A 133 -9.51 -6.06 3.79
C TRP A 133 -10.41 -6.82 2.80
N GLN A 134 -11.60 -7.24 3.23
CA GLN A 134 -12.62 -7.81 2.34
C GLN A 134 -13.01 -6.88 1.20
N ARG A 135 -13.23 -5.60 1.50
CA ARG A 135 -13.52 -4.58 0.48
C ARG A 135 -12.32 -4.26 -0.42
N ASN A 136 -11.11 -4.62 -0.02
CA ASN A 136 -9.90 -4.54 -0.85
C ASN A 136 -9.57 -5.90 -1.51
N GLY A 137 -10.55 -6.79 -1.68
CA GLY A 137 -10.39 -8.01 -2.47
C GLY A 137 -9.70 -9.18 -1.75
N LEU A 138 -9.42 -9.04 -0.45
CA LEU A 138 -8.82 -10.12 0.34
C LEU A 138 -9.87 -10.92 1.10
N THR A 139 -9.67 -12.23 1.20
CA THR A 139 -10.43 -13.10 2.09
C THR A 139 -9.78 -13.10 3.48
N VAL A 140 -10.58 -12.95 4.52
CA VAL A 140 -10.18 -13.18 5.92
C VAL A 140 -10.62 -14.59 6.30
N SER A 141 -9.68 -15.45 6.71
CA SER A 141 -9.97 -16.87 6.93
C SER A 141 -10.93 -17.12 8.09
N GLU A 142 -10.72 -16.42 9.20
CA GLU A 142 -11.49 -16.54 10.45
C GLU A 142 -11.84 -15.12 10.93
N PRO A 143 -12.98 -14.56 10.50
CA PRO A 143 -13.34 -13.16 10.77
C PRO A 143 -13.47 -12.77 12.25
N GLU A 144 -13.63 -13.74 13.15
CA GLU A 144 -13.74 -13.50 14.59
C GLU A 144 -12.36 -13.50 15.29
N ASP A 145 -11.31 -14.04 14.65
CA ASP A 145 -9.95 -14.03 15.18
C ASP A 145 -9.22 -12.73 14.81
N ARG A 146 -8.73 -11.99 15.82
CA ARG A 146 -8.01 -10.72 15.67
C ARG A 146 -6.67 -10.84 14.97
N TYR A 147 -6.13 -12.04 14.85
CA TYR A 147 -4.85 -12.32 14.19
C TYR A 147 -5.01 -13.21 12.96
N SER A 148 -6.25 -13.35 12.46
CA SER A 148 -6.54 -14.23 11.33
C SER A 148 -5.75 -13.86 10.07
N SER A 149 -5.44 -14.88 9.28
CA SER A 149 -4.78 -14.69 7.99
C SER A 149 -5.69 -14.01 6.97
N ILE A 150 -5.08 -13.15 6.15
CA ILE A 150 -5.72 -12.56 4.97
C ILE A 150 -5.04 -13.07 3.70
N LYS A 151 -5.82 -13.37 2.66
CA LYS A 151 -5.30 -13.93 1.40
C LYS A 151 -6.12 -13.50 0.17
N GLY A 152 -5.47 -13.39 -0.96
CA GLY A 152 -6.11 -13.09 -2.25
C GLY A 152 -5.10 -13.08 -3.39
N THR A 153 -5.48 -12.47 -4.51
CA THR A 153 -4.61 -12.25 -5.66
C THR A 153 -4.45 -10.76 -5.91
N LEU A 154 -3.34 -10.35 -6.52
CA LEU A 154 -3.10 -8.93 -6.80
C LEU A 154 -4.18 -8.37 -7.74
N ALA A 155 -4.63 -9.15 -8.72
CA ALA A 155 -5.77 -8.79 -9.57
C ALA A 155 -7.06 -8.55 -8.78
N GLY A 156 -7.38 -9.42 -7.79
CA GLY A 156 -8.55 -9.25 -6.93
C GLY A 156 -8.46 -8.01 -6.04
N CYS A 157 -7.24 -7.61 -5.68
CA CYS A 157 -6.98 -6.45 -4.85
C CYS A 157 -7.09 -5.11 -5.58
N ILE A 158 -6.90 -5.07 -6.90
CA ILE A 158 -6.95 -3.84 -7.69
C ILE A 158 -8.40 -3.57 -8.09
N ASN A 159 -9.11 -2.86 -7.22
CA ASN A 159 -10.52 -2.50 -7.45
C ASN A 159 -10.75 -0.98 -7.51
N TYR A 160 -9.68 -0.19 -7.40
CA TYR A 160 -9.67 1.24 -7.60
C TYR A 160 -8.44 1.62 -8.43
N PRO A 161 -8.55 1.72 -9.76
CA PRO A 161 -7.42 2.01 -10.62
C PRO A 161 -6.93 3.44 -10.37
N ILE A 162 -5.67 3.57 -9.93
CA ILE A 162 -5.01 4.86 -9.73
C ILE A 162 -3.94 4.99 -10.81
N LYS A 163 -4.07 6.00 -11.67
CA LYS A 163 -3.07 6.29 -12.70
C LYS A 163 -1.86 6.96 -12.06
N LEU A 164 -0.78 6.22 -11.88
CA LEU A 164 0.45 6.71 -11.26
C LEU A 164 1.44 7.20 -12.33
N VAL A 165 2.08 8.33 -12.03
CA VAL A 165 3.27 8.81 -12.73
C VAL A 165 4.48 8.11 -12.12
N SER A 166 5.35 7.54 -12.96
CA SER A 166 6.65 7.05 -12.53
C SER A 166 7.65 8.19 -12.58
N PHE A 167 8.30 8.47 -11.46
CA PHE A 167 9.36 9.47 -11.37
C PHE A 167 10.76 8.86 -11.42
N GLY A 168 10.87 7.52 -11.47
CA GLY A 168 12.14 6.82 -11.44
C GLY A 168 12.83 6.94 -10.08
N ASN A 169 14.16 7.09 -10.10
CA ASN A 169 15.00 7.15 -8.90
C ASN A 169 15.20 8.61 -8.44
N ILE A 170 14.14 9.18 -7.86
CA ILE A 170 14.17 10.49 -7.18
C ILE A 170 13.76 10.33 -5.72
N SER A 171 13.89 11.38 -4.92
CA SER A 171 13.31 11.38 -3.58
C SER A 171 11.79 11.56 -3.63
N LYS A 172 11.09 11.00 -2.63
CA LYS A 172 9.67 11.28 -2.40
C LYS A 172 9.37 12.77 -2.24
N ALA A 173 10.28 13.54 -1.65
CA ALA A 173 10.19 14.99 -1.53
C ALA A 173 9.99 15.67 -2.89
N GLU A 174 10.82 15.28 -3.85
CA GLU A 174 10.80 15.79 -5.21
C GLU A 174 9.52 15.38 -5.93
N ALA A 175 9.05 14.14 -5.74
CA ALA A 175 7.77 13.69 -6.29
C ALA A 175 6.57 14.45 -5.72
N VAL A 176 6.51 14.67 -4.40
CA VAL A 176 5.46 15.47 -3.76
C VAL A 176 5.46 16.91 -4.28
N LYS A 177 6.65 17.51 -4.44
CA LYS A 177 6.78 18.85 -5.00
C LYS A 177 6.30 18.89 -6.45
N ALA A 178 6.65 17.90 -7.26
CA ALA A 178 6.21 17.81 -8.65
C ALA A 178 4.69 17.65 -8.79
N LEU A 179 4.05 16.90 -7.89
CA LEU A 179 2.59 16.67 -7.92
C LEU A 179 1.76 17.82 -7.35
N ASN A 180 2.37 18.75 -6.61
CA ASN A 180 1.70 19.94 -6.07
C ASN A 180 1.76 21.15 -7.01
N ASN A 181 2.60 21.12 -8.06
CA ASN A 181 2.73 22.18 -9.06
C ASN A 181 1.87 21.87 -10.28
#